data_AF-A0A974T817-F1
#
_entry.id   AF-A0A974T817-F1
#
_cell.length_a   1.000
_cell.length_b   1.000
_cell.length_c   1.000
_cell.angle_alpha   90.00
_cell.angle_beta   90.00
_cell.angle_gamma   90.00
#
_symmetry.space_group_name_H-M   'P 1'
#
loop_
_entity.id
_entity.type
_entity.pdbx_description
1 polymer ?
#
loop_
_entity_poly.entity_id
_entity_poly.type
_entity_poly.pdbx_seq_one_letter_code
_entity_poly.pdbx_strand_id
1 'polypeptide(L)'
;MPVEATQLVDDVMRRWPTTIRVFLNHRMHCVGCPITCFHTVADACREHGVDQVKFLSELSAVIKGQAVTSPESGPKAIVARWPA
;
A
#
# COMPACT_ATOMS: atom_id res chain seq x y z
N MET A 1 -7.25 -12.89 -5.79
CA MET A 1 -7.20 -11.83 -6.82
C MET A 1 -5.81 -11.23 -6.80
N PRO A 2 -5.14 -11.08 -7.96
CA PRO A 2 -3.82 -10.48 -8.04
C PRO A 2 -3.85 -8.98 -7.73
N VAL A 3 -2.71 -8.43 -7.34
CA VAL A 3 -2.49 -6.99 -7.23
C VAL A 3 -2.04 -6.46 -8.60
N GLU A 4 -2.67 -5.38 -9.06
CA GLU A 4 -2.48 -4.82 -10.39
C GLU A 4 -1.91 -3.40 -10.33
N ALA A 5 -1.19 -3.01 -11.38
CA ALA A 5 -0.49 -1.72 -11.45
C ALA A 5 -1.44 -0.51 -11.43
N THR A 6 -2.67 -0.68 -11.90
CA THR A 6 -3.70 0.36 -12.02
C THR A 6 -4.44 0.64 -10.71
N GLN A 7 -4.24 -0.19 -9.69
CA GLN A 7 -4.86 0.03 -8.39
C GLN A 7 -4.21 1.21 -7.67
N LEU A 8 -5.00 1.93 -6.88
CA LEU A 8 -4.50 2.99 -6.02
C LEU A 8 -3.61 2.40 -4.92
N VAL A 9 -2.52 3.09 -4.61
CA VAL A 9 -1.59 2.69 -3.55
C VAL A 9 -2.30 2.61 -2.20
N ASP A 10 -3.20 3.56 -1.91
CA ASP A 10 -4.01 3.55 -0.68
C ASP A 10 -4.91 2.31 -0.60
N ASP A 11 -5.56 1.92 -1.69
CA ASP A 11 -6.43 0.73 -1.75
C ASP A 11 -5.64 -0.56 -1.54
N VAL A 12 -4.45 -0.67 -2.15
CA VAL A 12 -3.56 -1.83 -1.99
C VAL A 12 -3.13 -1.97 -0.53
N MET A 13 -2.68 -0.89 0.11
CA MET A 13 -2.24 -0.91 1.50
C MET A 13 -3.38 -1.17 2.49
N ARG A 14 -4.59 -0.64 2.23
CA ARG A 14 -5.78 -0.90 3.05
C ARG A 14 -6.24 -2.36 2.94
N ARG A 15 -6.22 -2.90 1.72
CA ARG A 15 -6.65 -4.28 1.47
C ARG A 15 -5.64 -5.30 1.99
N TRP A 16 -4.34 -5.00 1.88
CA TRP A 16 -3.26 -5.88 2.28
C TRP A 16 -2.20 -5.12 3.10
N PRO A 17 -2.40 -4.94 4.42
CA PRO A 17 -1.50 -4.13 5.23
C PRO A 17 -0.03 -4.60 5.26
N THR A 18 0.29 -5.86 4.97
CA THR A 18 1.71 -6.29 4.89
C THR A 18 2.43 -5.71 3.68
N THR A 19 1.71 -5.29 2.64
CA THR A 19 2.31 -4.62 1.49
C THR A 19 3.02 -3.33 1.90
N ILE A 20 2.60 -2.68 2.98
CA ILE A 20 3.25 -1.49 3.54
C ILE A 20 4.76 -1.74 3.75
N ARG A 21 5.15 -2.93 4.21
CA ARG A 21 6.57 -3.25 4.39
C ARG A 21 7.33 -3.24 3.06
N VAL A 22 6.70 -3.66 1.97
CA VAL A 22 7.30 -3.63 0.63
C VAL A 22 7.52 -2.17 0.20
N PHE A 23 6.51 -1.29 0.32
CA PHE A 23 6.66 0.15 0.04
C PHE A 23 7.81 0.77 0.86
N LEU A 24 7.91 0.46 2.15
CA LEU A 24 8.99 0.95 3.02
C LEU A 24 10.38 0.42 2.62
N ASN A 25 10.48 -0.85 2.23
CA ASN A 25 11.74 -1.46 1.78
C ASN A 25 12.27 -0.79 0.50
N HIS A 26 11.35 -0.35 -0.38
CA HIS A 26 11.68 0.42 -1.59
C HIS A 26 11.85 1.93 -1.32
N ARG A 27 11.81 2.36 -0.04
CA ARG A 27 11.88 3.77 0.38
C ARG A 27 10.85 4.67 -0.31
N MET A 28 9.69 4.10 -0.65
CA MET A 28 8.58 4.88 -1.18
C MET A 28 7.94 5.66 -0.04
N HIS A 29 7.92 7.00 -0.14
CA HIS A 29 7.31 7.89 0.84
C HIS A 29 5.77 7.93 0.75
N CYS A 30 5.17 6.92 0.11
CA CYS A 30 3.74 6.78 -0.05
C CYS A 30 3.03 6.52 1.30
N VAL A 31 3.67 5.80 2.22
CA VAL A 31 3.02 5.38 3.46
C VAL A 31 2.64 6.58 4.33
N GLY A 32 1.34 6.81 4.51
CA GLY A 32 0.80 7.93 5.29
C GLY A 32 0.74 9.27 4.56
N CYS A 33 1.12 9.33 3.28
CA CYS A 33 0.96 10.54 2.47
C CYS A 33 -0.51 10.68 2.05
N PRO A 34 -1.20 11.81 2.33
CA PRO A 34 -2.62 11.98 1.98
C PRO A 34 -2.89 11.97 0.47
N ILE A 35 -1.84 12.06 -0.36
CA ILE A 35 -1.94 12.07 -1.83
C ILE A 35 -2.02 10.63 -2.39
N THR A 36 -1.75 9.58 -1.60
CA THR A 36 -1.76 8.19 -2.12
C THR A 36 -3.10 7.69 -2.60
N CYS A 37 -4.20 8.33 -2.21
CA CYS A 37 -5.52 8.06 -2.77
C CYS A 37 -5.69 8.54 -4.22
N PHE A 38 -4.68 9.21 -4.79
CA PHE A 38 -4.68 9.66 -6.19
C PHE A 38 -3.60 9.00 -7.05
N HIS A 39 -2.66 8.25 -6.47
CA HIS A 39 -1.59 7.59 -7.21
C HIS A 39 -1.84 6.10 -7.37
N THR A 40 -1.72 5.60 -8.60
CA THR A 40 -1.67 4.17 -8.86
C THR A 40 -0.33 3.57 -8.44
N VAL A 41 -0.27 2.25 -8.34
CA VAL A 41 1.02 1.53 -8.12
C VAL A 41 2.01 1.85 -9.24
N ALA A 42 1.54 1.98 -10.49
CA ALA A 42 2.37 2.38 -11.62
C ALA A 42 2.95 3.81 -11.44
N ASP A 43 2.14 4.77 -11.02
CA ASP A 43 2.59 6.15 -10.76
C ASP A 43 3.67 6.17 -9.67
N ALA A 44 3.44 5.44 -8.57
CA ALA A 44 4.41 5.34 -7.48
C ALA A 44 5.72 4.70 -7.94
N CYS A 45 5.67 3.64 -8.77
CA CYS A 45 6.88 3.03 -9.32
C CYS A 45 7.65 4.03 -10.21
N ARG A 46 6.94 4.79 -11.06
CA ARG A 46 7.54 5.79 -11.93
C ARG A 46 8.19 6.94 -11.15
N GLU A 47 7.49 7.49 -10.16
CA GLU A 47 7.95 8.65 -9.38
C GLU A 47 9.16 8.29 -8.50
N HIS A 48 9.24 7.04 -8.02
CA HIS A 48 10.32 6.55 -7.18
C HIS A 48 11.42 5.79 -7.93
N GLY A 49 11.33 5.68 -9.26
CA GLY A 49 12.33 4.97 -10.08
C GLY A 49 12.45 3.47 -9.75
N VAL A 50 11.33 2.84 -9.35
CA VAL A 50 11.28 1.43 -8.97
C VAL A 50 10.82 0.59 -10.16
N ASP A 51 11.44 -0.58 -10.34
CA ASP A 51 11.02 -1.55 -11.35
C ASP A 51 9.62 -2.09 -11.02
N GLN A 52 8.64 -1.71 -11.85
CA GLN A 52 7.24 -2.03 -11.63
C GLN A 52 6.98 -3.54 -11.62
N VAL A 53 7.63 -4.30 -12.50
CA VAL A 53 7.39 -5.76 -12.64
C VAL A 53 7.88 -6.49 -11.40
N LYS A 54 9.09 -6.16 -10.93
CA LYS A 54 9.66 -6.69 -9.70
C LYS A 54 8.81 -6.30 -8.50
N PHE A 55 8.38 -5.05 -8.42
CA PHE A 55 7.56 -4.56 -7.31
C PHE A 55 6.23 -5.30 -7.21
N LEU A 56 5.50 -5.47 -8.32
CA LEU A 56 4.24 -6.24 -8.35
C LEU A 56 4.44 -7.71 -7.96
N SER A 57 5.57 -8.30 -8.33
CA SER A 57 5.92 -9.67 -7.93
C SER A 57 6.13 -9.77 -6.41
N GLU A 58 6.87 -8.84 -5.82
CA GLU A 58 7.09 -8.78 -4.37
C GLU A 58 5.79 -8.57 -3.59
N LEU A 59 4.93 -7.65 -4.06
CA LEU A 59 3.59 -7.45 -3.49
C LEU A 59 2.75 -8.74 -3.56
N SER A 60 2.74 -9.40 -4.72
CA SER A 60 2.02 -10.65 -4.90
C SER A 60 2.54 -11.77 -3.98
N ALA A 61 3.85 -11.83 -3.75
CA ALA A 61 4.46 -12.82 -2.87
C ALA A 61 4.04 -12.62 -1.41
N VAL A 62 4.06 -11.38 -0.90
CA VAL A 62 3.65 -11.11 0.49
C VAL A 62 2.14 -11.31 0.69
N ILE A 63 1.32 -11.00 -0.30
CA ILE A 63 -0.13 -11.24 -0.26
C ILE A 63 -0.44 -12.74 -0.19
N LYS A 64 0.27 -13.57 -0.96
CA LYS A 64 0.13 -15.04 -0.89
C LYS A 64 0.57 -15.59 0.47
N GLY A 65 1.62 -15.02 1.07
CA GLY A 65 2.09 -15.39 2.41
C GLY A 65 1.13 -14.96 3.55
N GLN A 66 0.28 -13.96 3.32
CA GLN A 66 -0.70 -13.46 4.30
C GLN A 66 -1.92 -14.35 4.52
N ALA A 67 -2.19 -15.33 3.65
CA ALA A 67 -3.38 -16.19 3.79
C ALA A 67 -3.43 -16.97 5.11
N VAL A 68 -2.39 -16.91 5.95
CA VAL A 68 -2.26 -17.63 7.22
C VAL A 68 -2.56 -16.78 8.46
N THR A 69 -2.70 -15.45 8.39
CA THR A 69 -3.02 -14.63 9.58
C THR A 69 -3.96 -13.47 9.26
N SER A 70 -5.26 -13.70 9.41
CA SER A 70 -6.24 -12.62 9.66
C SER A 70 -6.56 -12.63 11.16
N PRO A 71 -6.58 -11.45 11.81
CA PRO A 71 -7.88 -10.82 11.95
C PRO A 71 -7.85 -9.32 11.62
N GLU A 72 -9.00 -8.91 11.08
CA GLU A 72 -9.55 -7.56 11.09
C GLU A 72 -9.06 -6.62 12.21
N SER A 73 -8.32 -5.57 11.83
CA SER A 73 -8.15 -4.37 12.65
C SER A 73 -8.20 -3.16 11.73
N GLY A 74 -9.42 -2.70 11.44
CA GLY A 74 -9.63 -1.39 10.83
C GLY A 74 -9.04 -0.28 11.69
N PRO A 75 -8.66 0.87 11.10
CA PRO A 75 -8.13 1.99 11.87
C PRO A 75 -9.21 2.52 12.83
N LYS A 76 -8.92 2.47 14.13
CA LYS A 76 -9.72 3.16 15.17
C LYS A 76 -9.66 4.64 14.83
N ALA A 77 -10.77 5.19 14.31
CA ALA A 77 -10.86 6.59 13.91
C ALA A 77 -10.36 7.49 15.04
N ILE A 78 -9.21 8.12 14.83
CA ILE A 78 -8.71 9.16 15.72
C ILE A 78 -9.55 10.38 15.37
N VAL A 79 -10.66 10.56 16.08
CA VAL A 79 -11.49 11.75 15.97
C VAL A 79 -10.66 12.94 16.46
N ALA A 80 -10.01 13.64 15.52
CA ALA A 80 -9.37 14.91 15.81
C ALA A 80 -10.47 15.93 16.14
N ARG A 81 -10.70 16.15 17.44
CA ARG A 81 -11.55 17.23 17.93
C ARG A 81 -10.75 18.53 17.81
N TRP A 82 -10.98 19.26 16.73
CA TRP A 82 -10.40 20.59 16.50
C TRP A 82 -11.13 21.64 17.36
N PRO A 83 -10.46 22.41 18.23
CA PRO A 83 -11.07 23.56 18.89
C PRO A 83 -11.15 24.75 17.91
N ALA A 84 -12.27 25.48 18.01
CA ALA A 84 -12.68 26.60 17.16
C ALA A 84 -11.67 27.77 17.10
#